data_AF-A0A9X8VBJ3-F1
#
_entry.id   AF-A0A9X8VBJ3-F1
#
_cell.length_a   1.000
_cell.length_b   1.000
_cell.length_c   1.000
_cell.angle_alpha   90.00
_cell.angle_beta   90.00
_cell.angle_gamma   90.00
#
_symmetry.space_group_name_H-M   'P 1'
#
loop_
_entity.id
_entity.type
_entity.pdbx_description
1 polymer ?
#
loop_
_entity_poly.entity_id
_entity_poly.type
_entity_poly.pdbx_seq_one_letter_code
_entity_poly.pdbx_strand_id
1 'polypeptide(L)'
;HAVFAGNDAVAVGVYQALYQAGLSVPQDMAVMGYDDIELARYLAPPLSTIHQPKDSLGELAIDALINRLQNPERAPQVLVL
;
A
#
# COMPACT_ATOMS: atom_id res chain seq x y z
N HIS A 1 10.22 -10.05 16.35
CA HIS A 1 9.10 -10.54 15.52
C HIS A 1 8.82 -9.57 14.38
N ALA A 2 7.95 -9.90 13.42
CA ALA A 2 7.60 -8.98 12.33
C ALA A 2 6.12 -9.08 11.93
N VAL A 3 5.56 -7.97 11.47
CA VAL A 3 4.20 -7.87 10.93
C VAL A 3 4.25 -7.21 9.55
N PHE A 4 3.56 -7.84 8.59
CA PHE A 4 3.27 -7.25 7.29
C PHE A 4 1.82 -6.77 7.28
N ALA A 5 1.64 -5.45 7.21
CA ALA A 5 0.33 -4.83 7.10
C ALA A 5 -0.07 -4.73 5.62
N GLY A 6 -1.31 -5.10 5.30
CA GLY A 6 -1.81 -5.06 3.92
C GLY A 6 -1.94 -3.65 3.33
N ASN A 7 -1.83 -2.60 4.14
CA ASN A 7 -1.64 -1.21 3.74
C ASN A 7 -1.04 -0.38 4.88
N ASP A 8 -0.58 0.83 4.56
CA ASP A 8 0.03 1.76 5.50
C ASP A 8 -0.94 2.23 6.59
N ALA A 9 -2.25 2.34 6.29
CA ALA A 9 -3.24 2.73 7.30
C ALA A 9 -3.38 1.67 8.40
N VAL A 10 -3.33 0.39 8.04
CA VAL A 10 -3.26 -0.72 9.01
C VAL A 10 -1.94 -0.68 9.77
N ALA A 11 -0.81 -0.38 9.11
CA ALA A 11 0.49 -0.25 9.78
C ALA A 11 0.50 0.84 10.85
N VAL A 12 -0.18 1.97 10.64
CA VAL A 12 -0.37 3.03 11.67
C VAL A 12 -1.06 2.46 12.91
N GLY A 13 -2.10 1.65 12.73
CA GLY A 13 -2.78 0.96 13.84
C GLY A 13 -1.86 0.00 14.60
N VAL A 14 -0.98 -0.72 13.87
CA VAL A 14 0.05 -1.60 14.48
C VAL A 14 1.01 -0.77 15.33
N TYR A 15 1.52 0.36 14.82
CA TYR A 15 2.37 1.28 15.59
C TYR A 15 1.70 1.74 16.88
N GLN A 16 0.42 2.12 16.80
CA GLN A 16 -0.34 2.54 17.98
C GLN A 16 -0.47 1.43 19.02
N ALA A 17 -0.76 0.19 18.58
CA ALA A 17 -0.87 -0.95 19.48
C ALA A 17 0.47 -1.30 20.16
N LEU A 18 1.57 -1.27 19.40
CA LEU A 18 2.91 -1.51 19.93
C LEU A 18 3.31 -0.43 20.95
N TYR A 19 3.04 0.84 20.63
CA TYR A 19 3.28 1.94 21.55
C TYR A 19 2.50 1.77 22.87
N GLN A 20 1.21 1.42 22.79
CA GLN A 20 0.38 1.18 23.99
C GLN A 20 0.87 -0.01 24.82
N ALA A 21 1.48 -1.01 24.17
CA ALA A 21 2.09 -2.15 24.83
C ALA A 21 3.50 -1.86 25.39
N GLY A 22 4.04 -0.64 25.19
CA GLY A 22 5.41 -0.30 25.58
C GLY A 22 6.49 -0.96 24.72
N LEU A 23 6.13 -1.44 23.52
CA LEU A 23 7.03 -2.10 22.58
C LEU A 23 7.52 -1.11 21.51
N SER A 24 8.77 -1.29 21.10
CA SER A 24 9.48 -0.42 20.17
C SER A 24 9.56 -1.03 18.77
N VAL A 25 9.33 -0.20 17.76
CA VAL A 25 9.62 -0.52 16.35
C VAL A 25 11.01 0.04 16.01
N PRO A 26 11.92 -0.73 15.39
CA PRO A 26 11.80 -2.14 15.00
C PRO A 26 12.27 -3.16 16.07
N GLN A 27 12.75 -2.72 17.23
CA GLN A 27 13.50 -3.58 18.17
C GLN A 27 12.70 -4.77 18.69
N ASP A 28 11.46 -4.55 19.12
CA ASP A 28 10.58 -5.61 19.62
C ASP A 28 9.78 -6.24 18.47
N MET A 29 9.34 -5.40 17.53
CA MET A 29 8.59 -5.81 16.36
C MET A 29 8.87 -4.93 15.15
N ALA A 30 9.36 -5.56 14.07
CA ALA A 30 9.45 -4.91 12.77
C ALA A 30 8.07 -4.81 12.13
N VAL A 31 7.80 -3.70 11.45
CA VAL A 31 6.53 -3.44 10.77
C VAL A 31 6.81 -3.05 9.33
N MET A 32 6.15 -3.71 8.40
CA MET A 32 6.18 -3.39 6.98
C MET A 32 4.78 -3.01 6.51
N GLY A 33 4.68 -1.90 5.79
CA GLY A 33 3.46 -1.41 5.16
C GLY A 33 3.38 -1.71 3.66
N TYR A 34 2.33 -1.16 3.06
CA TYR A 34 2.04 -1.25 1.63
C TYR A 34 1.28 0.03 1.23
N ASP A 35 1.60 0.63 0.08
CA ASP A 35 1.01 1.84 -0.56
C ASP A 35 1.91 3.07 -0.62
N ASP A 36 2.90 3.20 0.27
CA ASP A 36 3.76 4.40 0.42
C ASP A 36 2.95 5.71 0.45
N ILE A 37 2.02 5.81 1.41
CA ILE A 37 1.27 7.05 1.63
C ILE A 37 2.16 8.11 2.28
N GLU A 38 1.85 9.38 2.08
CA GLU A 38 2.66 10.48 2.66
C GLU A 38 2.81 10.36 4.18
N LEU A 39 1.79 9.87 4.89
CA LEU A 39 1.83 9.68 6.34
C LEU A 39 2.95 8.71 6.79
N ALA A 40 3.36 7.76 5.93
CA ALA A 40 4.35 6.74 6.25
C ALA A 40 5.69 7.35 6.72
N ARG A 41 6.10 8.48 6.12
CA ARG A 41 7.36 9.17 6.46
C ARG A 41 7.33 9.91 7.81
N TYR A 42 6.14 10.13 8.36
CA TYR A 42 5.92 10.86 9.62
C TYR A 42 5.67 9.95 10.82
N LEU A 43 5.61 8.64 10.62
CA LEU A 43 5.61 7.67 11.71
C LEU A 43 6.95 7.71 12.46
N ALA A 44 6.94 7.27 13.71
CA ALA A 44 8.12 7.27 14.58
C ALA A 44 8.42 5.83 15.04
N PRO A 45 9.42 5.15 14.44
CA PRO A 45 10.23 5.55 13.28
C PRO A 45 9.44 5.54 11.95
N PRO A 46 9.95 6.19 10.87
CA PRO A 46 9.31 6.14 9.55
C PRO A 46 9.04 4.71 9.08
N LEU A 47 7.88 4.48 8.46
CA LEU A 47 7.45 3.16 8.06
C LEU A 47 8.19 2.70 6.80
N SER A 48 8.77 1.50 6.87
CA SER A 48 9.19 0.78 5.65
C SER A 48 7.95 0.23 4.96
N THR A 49 7.73 0.60 3.70
CA THR A 49 6.52 0.27 2.93
C THR A 49 6.83 0.03 1.47
N ILE A 50 5.99 -0.79 0.83
CA ILE A 50 6.07 -1.04 -0.61
C ILE A 50 5.36 0.09 -1.35
N HIS A 51 6.12 0.78 -2.20
CA HIS A 51 5.57 1.81 -3.08
C HIS A 51 4.75 1.20 -4.21
N GLN A 52 3.50 1.65 -4.34
CA GLN A 52 2.61 1.27 -5.42
C GLN A 52 2.58 2.38 -6.49
N PRO A 53 2.79 2.07 -7.78
CA PRO A 53 2.77 3.05 -8.86
C PRO A 53 1.32 3.46 -9.20
N LYS A 54 0.64 4.12 -8.25
CA LYS A 54 -0.80 4.43 -8.30
C LYS A 54 -1.16 5.29 -9.50
N ASP A 55 -0.28 6.20 -9.91
CA ASP A 55 -0.51 7.07 -11.07
C ASP A 55 -0.55 6.26 -12.37
N SER A 56 0.46 5.42 -12.62
CA SER A 56 0.50 4.54 -13.79
C SER A 56 -0.62 3.49 -13.78
N LEU A 57 -0.99 2.99 -12.60
CA LEU A 57 -2.15 2.10 -12.44
C LEU A 57 -3.46 2.79 -12.80
N GLY A 58 -3.64 4.04 -12.37
CA GLY A 58 -4.80 4.85 -12.72
C GLY A 58 -4.89 5.13 -14.21
N GLU A 59 -3.79 5.53 -14.84
CA GLU A 59 -3.71 5.76 -16.29
C GLU A 59 -4.09 4.50 -17.07
N LEU A 60 -3.47 3.36 -16.74
CA LEU A 60 -3.74 2.09 -17.39
C LEU A 60 -5.19 1.63 -17.22
N ALA A 61 -5.79 1.86 -16.04
CA ALA A 61 -7.18 1.52 -15.78
C ALA A 61 -8.14 2.36 -16.64
N ILE A 62 -7.87 3.66 -16.81
CA ILE A 62 -8.68 4.55 -17.64
C ILE A 62 -8.54 4.18 -19.13
N ASP A 63 -7.33 3.90 -19.60
CA ASP A 63 -7.10 3.46 -20.98
C ASP A 63 -7.83 2.14 -21.28
N ALA A 64 -7.77 1.18 -20.35
CA ALA A 64 -8.50 -0.08 -20.47
C ALA A 64 -10.03 0.15 -20.54
N LEU A 65 -10.55 1.06 -19.73
CA LEU A 65 -11.97 1.42 -19.73
C LEU A 65 -12.39 2.07 -21.05
N ILE A 66 -11.65 3.07 -21.53
CA ILE A 66 -11.93 3.76 -22.80
C ILE A 66 -11.92 2.75 -23.95
N ASN A 67 -10.93 1.86 -23.99
CA ASN A 67 -10.84 0.84 -25.03
C ASN A 67 -12.04 -0.12 -25.01
N ARG A 68 -12.51 -0.50 -23.81
CA ARG A 68 -13.66 -1.40 -23.63
C ARG A 68 -15.00 -0.74 -23.99
N LEU A 69 -15.12 0.57 -23.81
CA LEU A 69 -16.27 1.34 -24.27
C LEU A 69 -16.32 1.42 -25.80
N GLN A 70 -15.16 1.59 -26.44
CA GLN A 70 -15.05 1.61 -27.90
C GLN A 70 -15.21 0.23 -28.54
N ASN A 71 -14.88 -0.84 -27.81
CA ASN A 71 -14.94 -2.23 -28.30
C ASN A 71 -15.73 -3.12 -27.32
N PRO A 72 -17.07 -3.08 -27.34
CA PRO A 72 -17.89 -3.75 -26.33
C PRO A 72 -17.79 -5.29 -26.31
N GLU A 73 -17.44 -5.90 -27.44
CA GLU A 73 -17.29 -7.36 -27.57
C GLU A 73 -15.88 -7.86 -27.19
N ARG A 74 -14.97 -6.95 -26.80
CA ARG A 74 -13.60 -7.32 -26.45
C ARG A 74 -13.59 -8.14 -25.15
N ALA A 75 -12.85 -9.24 -25.17
CA ALA A 75 -12.63 -10.08 -24.00
C ALA A 75 -11.92 -9.30 -22.87
N PRO A 76 -12.13 -9.67 -21.59
CA PRO A 76 -11.42 -9.10 -20.46
C PRO A 76 -9.90 -9.16 -20.66
N GLN A 77 -9.20 -8.11 -20.22
CA GLN A 77 -7.75 -8.01 -20.29
C GLN A 77 -7.16 -8.07 -18.90
N VAL A 78 -6.10 -8.85 -18.73
CA VAL A 78 -5.26 -8.82 -17.53
C VAL A 78 -4.04 -7.97 -17.86
N LEU A 79 -3.86 -6.90 -17.09
CA LEU A 79 -2.79 -5.93 -17.26
C LEU A 79 -1.91 -5.98 -16.01
N VAL A 80 -0.59 -5.92 -16.20
CA VAL A 80 0.41 -6.02 -15.12
C VAL A 80 1.34 -4.81 -15.23
N LEU A 81 1.58 -4.15 -14.11
CA LEU A 81 2.48 -3.00 -13.94
C LEU A 81 3.68 -3.38 -13.08
#